data_AF-A0A5B2VUU8-F1
#
_entry.id   AF-A0A5B2VUU8-F1
#
_cell.length_a   1.000
_cell.length_b   1.000
_cell.length_c   1.000
_cell.angle_alpha   90.00
_cell.angle_beta   90.00
_cell.angle_gamma   90.00
#
_symmetry.space_group_name_H-M   'P 1'
#
loop_
_entity.id
_entity.type
_entity.pdbx_description
1 polymer ?
#
loop_
_entity_poly.entity_id
_entity_poly.type
_entity_poly.pdbx_seq_one_letter_code
_entity_poly.pdbx_strand_id
1 'polypeptide(L)'
;MSTAIAKINGGSLMTEATFSAGKLKSAEEFLKKLNEAPPENELKPTPDGRARTLPISFVQMKLDEIYIGQWGTTELRLTQIGNEIIGNLVLWVIHPITGLKIERPGTAAVQITVDAVPAHLKFDKGDSPELTAQKNKDRNSWALDMQNKKPNALYLAAPKLKSEALKNAAATLGKVFGRDINRKLDDVDNYESIYTDEIQVNEVKAEVEEKFNNCTTQEALAAIWTEYKALQSNPQFKKLFSSKKAQLSFK
;
A
#
# COMPACT_ATOMS: atom_id res chain seq x y z
N MET A 1 29.72 -1.44 -49.38
CA MET A 1 29.34 -0.13 -48.81
C MET A 1 28.02 -0.31 -48.08
N SER A 2 27.78 0.03 -46.83
CA SER A 2 28.63 0.44 -45.71
C SER A 2 27.87 0.01 -44.46
N THR A 3 28.56 -0.68 -43.57
CA THR A 3 28.17 -0.94 -42.19
C THR A 3 27.95 0.39 -41.47
N ALA A 4 26.85 0.53 -40.73
CA ALA A 4 26.68 1.59 -39.74
C ALA A 4 26.38 0.94 -38.38
N ILE A 5 27.44 0.60 -37.67
CA ILE A 5 27.43 0.30 -36.23
C ILE A 5 27.42 1.66 -35.53
N ALA A 6 26.28 2.04 -34.96
CA ALA A 6 26.24 3.10 -33.96
C ALA A 6 26.71 2.51 -32.62
N LYS A 7 28.01 2.67 -32.31
CA LYS A 7 28.56 2.49 -30.97
C LYS A 7 28.00 3.58 -30.07
N ILE A 8 27.13 3.21 -29.14
CA ILE A 8 26.83 4.03 -27.96
C ILE A 8 27.56 3.35 -26.80
N ASN A 9 28.74 3.87 -26.47
CA ASN A 9 29.51 3.46 -25.32
C ASN A 9 28.87 4.03 -24.04
N GLY A 10 28.77 3.20 -22.99
CA GLY A 10 28.69 3.69 -21.63
C GLY A 10 27.28 3.93 -21.09
N GLY A 11 26.47 2.88 -21.02
CA GLY A 11 25.28 2.85 -20.20
C GLY A 11 25.00 1.42 -19.83
N SER A 12 25.24 1.05 -18.56
CA SER A 12 24.77 -0.22 -18.02
C SER A 12 23.26 -0.26 -18.20
N LEU A 13 22.79 -0.92 -19.26
CA LEU A 13 21.40 -1.29 -19.43
C LEU A 13 21.02 -2.07 -18.18
N MET A 14 20.14 -1.46 -17.38
CA MET A 14 19.45 -2.11 -16.28
C MET A 14 19.01 -3.48 -16.78
N THR A 15 19.62 -4.52 -16.22
CA THR A 15 19.25 -5.91 -16.42
C THR A 15 17.74 -6.02 -16.32
N GLU A 16 17.08 -6.49 -17.38
CA GLU A 16 15.68 -6.88 -17.34
C GLU A 16 15.50 -7.81 -16.15
N ALA A 17 14.83 -7.33 -15.11
CA ALA A 17 14.49 -8.15 -13.97
C ALA A 17 13.44 -9.15 -14.46
N THR A 18 13.88 -10.31 -14.93
CA THR A 18 13.00 -11.47 -15.12
C THR A 18 12.39 -11.81 -13.77
N PHE A 19 11.16 -11.34 -13.53
CA PHE A 19 10.41 -11.71 -12.34
C PHE A 19 10.10 -13.19 -12.43
N SER A 20 10.65 -13.99 -11.53
CA SER A 20 10.27 -15.40 -11.44
C SER A 20 8.79 -15.50 -11.09
N ALA A 21 8.11 -16.53 -11.62
CA ALA A 21 6.69 -16.75 -11.35
C ALA A 21 6.36 -16.81 -9.84
N GLY A 22 7.29 -17.31 -9.02
CA GLY A 22 7.17 -17.29 -7.56
C GLY A 22 7.14 -15.87 -6.97
N LYS A 23 7.95 -14.93 -7.48
CA LYS A 23 7.92 -13.54 -7.03
C LYS A 23 6.62 -12.81 -7.42
N LEU A 24 6.07 -13.11 -8.59
CA LEU A 24 4.78 -12.55 -9.02
C LEU A 24 3.64 -13.01 -8.13
N LYS A 25 3.58 -14.31 -7.81
CA LYS A 25 2.58 -14.85 -6.88
C LYS A 25 2.67 -14.22 -5.50
N SER A 26 3.86 -14.15 -4.92
CA SER A 26 4.03 -13.49 -3.62
C SER A 26 3.62 -12.01 -3.68
N ALA A 27 3.96 -11.30 -4.76
CA ALA A 27 3.56 -9.90 -4.93
C ALA A 27 2.03 -9.73 -4.98
N GLU A 28 1.33 -10.66 -5.62
CA GLU A 28 -0.14 -10.68 -5.62
C GLU A 28 -0.73 -11.00 -4.24
N GLU A 29 -0.19 -11.98 -3.52
CA GLU A 29 -0.60 -12.28 -2.14
C GLU A 29 -0.41 -11.07 -1.22
N PHE A 30 0.68 -10.32 -1.41
CA PHE A 30 0.92 -9.07 -0.71
C PHE A 30 -0.10 -7.98 -1.07
N LEU A 31 -0.43 -7.83 -2.35
CA LEU A 31 -1.49 -6.92 -2.79
C LEU A 31 -2.85 -7.31 -2.20
N LYS A 32 -3.15 -8.61 -2.10
CA LYS A 32 -4.35 -9.10 -1.43
C LYS A 32 -4.39 -8.65 0.04
N LYS A 33 -3.29 -8.83 0.78
CA LYS A 33 -3.17 -8.35 2.16
C LYS A 33 -3.37 -6.83 2.28
N LEU A 34 -2.80 -6.04 1.37
CA LEU A 34 -2.99 -4.59 1.35
C LEU A 34 -4.45 -4.17 1.09
N ASN A 35 -5.20 -4.99 0.35
CA ASN A 35 -6.60 -4.74 0.01
C ASN A 35 -7.60 -5.36 1.00
N GLU A 36 -7.15 -5.95 2.11
CA GLU A 36 -8.04 -6.37 3.19
C GLU A 36 -8.58 -5.15 3.95
N ALA A 37 -9.85 -5.19 4.32
CA ALA A 37 -10.45 -4.14 5.13
C ALA A 37 -9.86 -4.15 6.55
N PRO A 38 -9.66 -2.98 7.19
CA PRO A 38 -9.26 -2.94 8.58
C PRO A 38 -10.38 -3.49 9.48
N PRO A 39 -10.02 -4.07 10.65
CA PRO A 39 -11.01 -4.54 11.61
C PRO A 39 -11.97 -3.41 12.07
N GLU A 40 -13.27 -3.70 12.16
CA GLU A 40 -14.26 -2.67 12.52
C GLU A 40 -14.05 -2.07 13.92
N ASN A 41 -13.51 -2.84 14.86
CA ASN A 41 -13.20 -2.39 16.22
C ASN A 41 -12.07 -1.35 16.28
N GLU A 42 -11.25 -1.25 15.24
CA GLU A 42 -10.17 -0.26 15.14
C GLU A 42 -10.66 1.07 14.54
N LEU A 43 -11.86 1.08 13.94
CA LEU A 43 -12.47 2.27 13.39
C LEU A 43 -13.03 3.15 14.51
N LYS A 44 -12.63 4.42 14.51
CA LYS A 44 -13.16 5.43 15.45
C LYS A 44 -13.99 6.47 14.70
N PRO A 45 -15.05 7.00 15.30
CA PRO A 45 -15.74 8.17 14.74
C PRO A 45 -14.78 9.36 14.75
N THR A 46 -14.90 10.22 13.74
CA THR A 46 -14.25 11.53 13.74
C THR A 46 -14.84 12.42 14.85
N PRO A 47 -14.14 13.48 15.30
CA PRO A 47 -14.63 14.33 16.39
C PRO A 47 -15.99 14.99 16.14
N ASP A 48 -16.36 15.17 14.86
CA ASP A 48 -17.66 15.69 14.44
C ASP A 48 -18.74 14.60 14.26
N GLY A 49 -18.37 13.32 14.39
CA GLY A 49 -19.24 12.16 14.26
C GLY A 49 -19.71 11.87 12.84
N ARG A 50 -19.19 12.56 11.82
CA ARG A 50 -19.67 12.47 10.43
C ARG A 50 -18.96 11.41 9.59
N ALA A 51 -17.78 10.98 10.01
CA ALA A 51 -16.96 10.03 9.29
C ALA A 51 -16.28 9.06 10.26
N ARG A 52 -15.64 8.04 9.70
CA ARG A 52 -14.79 7.09 10.43
C ARG A 52 -13.32 7.35 10.10
N THR A 53 -12.43 7.10 11.07
CA THR A 53 -10.98 7.25 10.92
C THR A 53 -10.26 6.10 11.63
N LEU A 54 -9.08 5.76 11.11
CA LEU A 54 -8.12 4.93 11.86
C LEU A 54 -7.30 5.81 12.81
N PRO A 55 -6.99 5.34 14.03
CA PRO A 55 -6.01 5.97 14.90
C PRO A 55 -4.61 5.97 14.26
N ILE A 56 -3.82 7.00 14.52
CA ILE A 56 -2.45 7.07 14.01
C ILE A 56 -1.58 5.89 14.49
N SER A 57 -1.78 5.44 15.73
CA SER A 57 -1.06 4.29 16.30
C SER A 57 -1.31 3.00 15.51
N PHE A 58 -2.56 2.77 15.07
CA PHE A 58 -2.91 1.62 14.24
C PHE A 58 -2.18 1.68 12.89
N VAL A 59 -2.19 2.86 12.24
CA VAL A 59 -1.53 3.05 10.94
C VAL A 59 -0.03 2.81 11.05
N GLN A 60 0.63 3.36 12.07
CA GLN A 60 2.07 3.16 12.29
C GLN A 60 2.40 1.68 12.55
N MET A 61 1.65 1.03 13.44
CA MET A 61 1.84 -0.39 13.73
C MET A 61 1.62 -1.27 12.48
N LYS A 62 0.64 -0.95 11.64
CA LYS A 62 0.42 -1.69 10.38
C LYS A 62 1.51 -1.43 9.35
N LEU A 63 2.08 -0.22 9.29
CA LEU A 63 3.25 0.05 8.47
C LEU A 63 4.45 -0.78 8.96
N ASP A 64 4.68 -0.85 10.26
CA ASP A 64 5.73 -1.69 10.86
C ASP A 64 5.53 -3.17 10.54
N GLU A 65 4.29 -3.69 10.66
CA GLU A 65 3.99 -5.10 10.39
C GLU A 65 4.13 -5.47 8.90
N ILE A 66 3.59 -4.64 8.00
CA ILE A 66 3.51 -4.95 6.58
C ILE A 66 4.86 -4.72 5.89
N TYR A 67 5.59 -3.68 6.28
CA TYR A 67 6.86 -3.29 5.67
C TYR A 67 8.07 -3.60 6.57
N ILE A 68 7.89 -4.31 7.68
CA ILE A 68 8.97 -4.78 8.57
C ILE A 68 9.83 -3.59 9.06
N GLY A 69 9.17 -2.49 9.43
CA GLY A 69 9.83 -1.24 9.85
C GLY A 69 10.56 -0.49 8.72
N GLN A 70 10.52 -0.95 7.47
CA GLN A 70 11.18 -0.30 6.32
C GLN A 70 10.30 0.78 5.71
N TRP A 71 9.96 1.78 6.51
CA TRP A 71 9.19 2.94 6.09
C TRP A 71 9.65 4.21 6.79
N GLY A 72 9.26 5.35 6.25
CA GLY A 72 9.51 6.63 6.89
C GLY A 72 8.81 7.76 6.18
N THR A 73 9.11 8.99 6.63
CA THR A 73 8.56 10.20 6.03
C THR A 73 9.66 11.15 5.62
N THR A 74 9.49 11.82 4.48
CA THR A 74 10.37 12.86 3.97
C THR A 74 9.56 14.09 3.57
N GLU A 75 10.26 15.18 3.30
CA GLU A 75 9.69 16.40 2.71
C GLU A 75 8.50 17.00 3.49
N LEU A 76 8.56 17.01 4.82
CA LEU A 76 7.54 17.69 5.60
C LEU A 76 7.59 19.20 5.31
N ARG A 77 6.62 19.68 4.55
CA ARG A 77 6.41 21.10 4.25
C ARG A 77 5.16 21.59 4.95
N LEU A 78 5.31 22.65 5.72
CA LEU A 78 4.21 23.33 6.41
C LEU A 78 4.00 24.70 5.78
N THR A 79 2.75 25.04 5.52
CA THR A 79 2.34 26.35 5.03
C THR A 79 1.15 26.82 5.86
N GLN A 80 1.20 28.05 6.36
CA GLN A 80 0.06 28.65 7.04
C GLN A 80 -0.80 29.38 6.01
N ILE A 81 -2.11 29.14 6.04
CA ILE A 81 -3.11 29.89 5.27
C ILE A 81 -4.17 30.38 6.24
N GLY A 82 -4.25 31.69 6.46
CA GLY A 82 -5.16 32.25 7.46
C GLY A 82 -4.92 31.67 8.86
N ASN A 83 -5.98 31.10 9.46
CA ASN A 83 -5.92 30.40 10.74
C ASN A 83 -5.79 28.87 10.61
N GLU A 84 -5.37 28.38 9.44
CA GLU A 84 -5.07 26.97 9.21
C GLU A 84 -3.59 26.76 8.91
N ILE A 85 -3.13 25.55 9.17
CA ILE A 85 -1.85 25.04 8.68
C ILE A 85 -2.13 23.86 7.74
N ILE A 86 -1.49 23.91 6.58
CA ILE A 86 -1.49 22.85 5.59
C ILE A 86 -0.13 22.16 5.65
N GLY A 87 -0.17 20.84 5.65
CA GLY A 87 1.00 19.98 5.74
C GLY A 87 1.04 19.03 4.58
N ASN A 88 2.20 18.96 3.94
CA ASN A 88 2.52 17.94 2.94
C ASN A 88 3.69 17.11 3.47
N LEU A 89 3.60 15.80 3.31
CA LEU A 89 4.71 14.88 3.53
C LEU A 89 4.70 13.78 2.49
N VAL A 90 5.83 13.14 2.29
CA VAL A 90 5.93 11.92 1.48
C VAL A 90 6.16 10.75 2.43
N LEU A 91 5.27 9.77 2.40
CA LEU A 91 5.50 8.46 2.99
C LEU A 91 6.30 7.64 1.99
N TRP A 92 7.41 7.09 2.42
CA TRP A 92 8.13 6.08 1.66
C TRP A 92 8.10 4.75 2.38
N VAL A 93 8.02 3.66 1.62
CA VAL A 93 8.10 2.28 2.09
C VAL A 93 9.00 1.48 1.15
N ILE A 94 9.68 0.45 1.65
CA ILE A 94 10.35 -0.54 0.81
C ILE A 94 9.43 -1.73 0.64
N HIS A 95 9.05 -2.04 -0.59
CA HIS A 95 8.19 -3.19 -0.86
C HIS A 95 8.92 -4.48 -0.45
N PRO A 96 8.35 -5.31 0.47
CA PRO A 96 9.09 -6.41 1.10
C PRO A 96 9.51 -7.52 0.11
N ILE A 97 8.75 -7.69 -0.98
CA ILE A 97 9.00 -8.72 -2.00
C ILE A 97 9.90 -8.23 -3.13
N THR A 98 9.64 -7.03 -3.67
CA THR A 98 10.38 -6.51 -4.82
C THR A 98 11.62 -5.71 -4.43
N GLY A 99 11.71 -5.24 -3.18
CA GLY A 99 12.78 -4.36 -2.71
C GLY A 99 12.70 -2.93 -3.26
N LEU A 100 11.68 -2.61 -4.03
CA LEU A 100 11.52 -1.29 -4.64
C LEU A 100 10.96 -0.29 -3.62
N LYS A 101 11.49 0.93 -3.67
CA LYS A 101 10.96 2.05 -2.90
C LYS A 101 9.65 2.52 -3.52
N ILE A 102 8.61 2.62 -2.69
CA ILE A 102 7.31 3.19 -3.06
C ILE A 102 7.16 4.49 -2.28
N GLU A 103 6.78 5.55 -2.98
CA GLU A 103 6.53 6.85 -2.39
C GLU A 103 5.08 7.27 -2.62
N ARG A 104 4.45 7.80 -1.57
CA ARG A 104 3.07 8.27 -1.58
C ARG A 104 2.96 9.62 -0.89
N PRO A 105 2.42 10.65 -1.58
CA PRO A 105 2.20 11.94 -0.95
C PRO A 105 1.02 11.86 0.01
N GLY A 106 1.12 12.58 1.12
CA GLY A 106 0.05 12.82 2.07
C GLY A 106 -0.10 14.30 2.32
N THR A 107 -1.34 14.78 2.23
CA THR A 107 -1.70 16.16 2.51
C THR A 107 -2.78 16.20 3.57
N ALA A 108 -2.67 17.14 4.50
CA ALA A 108 -3.72 17.44 5.46
C ALA A 108 -3.79 18.94 5.72
N ALA A 109 -4.89 19.38 6.31
CA ALA A 109 -5.07 20.71 6.85
C ALA A 109 -5.66 20.61 8.25
N VAL A 110 -5.18 21.43 9.17
CA VAL A 110 -5.79 21.58 10.49
C VAL A 110 -5.91 23.04 10.86
N GLN A 111 -7.01 23.39 11.50
CA GLN A 111 -7.22 24.72 12.06
C GLN A 111 -6.35 24.90 13.31
N ILE A 112 -5.76 26.08 13.44
CA ILE A 112 -5.05 26.50 14.66
C ILE A 112 -6.11 26.87 15.70
N THR A 113 -6.03 26.23 16.86
CA THR A 113 -7.00 26.44 17.94
C THR A 113 -6.92 27.88 18.48
N VAL A 114 -8.08 28.51 18.62
CA VAL A 114 -8.26 29.82 19.27
C VAL A 114 -8.83 29.65 20.68
N ASP A 115 -8.75 30.70 21.48
CA ASP A 115 -9.40 30.77 22.77
C ASP A 115 -10.93 30.77 22.65
N ALA A 116 -11.57 30.41 23.76
CA ALA A 116 -13.02 30.34 23.83
C ALA A 116 -13.64 31.69 23.48
N VAL A 117 -14.71 31.65 22.68
CA VAL A 117 -15.43 32.86 22.31
C VAL A 117 -15.95 33.58 23.56
N PRO A 118 -15.90 34.93 23.60
CA PRO A 118 -16.46 35.73 24.68
C PRO A 118 -17.93 35.39 24.96
N ALA A 119 -18.39 35.61 26.20
CA ALA A 119 -19.74 35.25 26.63
C ALA A 119 -20.84 35.85 25.73
N HIS A 120 -20.68 37.10 25.28
CA HIS A 120 -21.67 37.78 24.43
C HIS A 120 -21.80 37.18 23.02
N LEU A 121 -20.84 36.38 22.56
CA LEU A 121 -20.88 35.68 21.28
C LEU A 121 -21.39 34.23 21.40
N LYS A 122 -21.66 33.74 22.61
CA LYS A 122 -22.24 32.40 22.79
C LYS A 122 -23.71 32.41 22.35
N PHE A 123 -24.17 31.27 21.83
CA PHE A 123 -25.57 31.12 21.47
C PHE A 123 -26.40 30.92 22.73
N ASP A 124 -27.49 31.65 22.81
CA ASP A 124 -28.47 31.60 23.89
C ASP A 124 -29.81 31.10 23.37
N LYS A 125 -30.57 30.36 24.19
CA LYS A 125 -31.85 29.77 23.77
C LYS A 125 -32.92 30.79 23.37
N GLY A 126 -32.74 32.06 23.73
CA GLY A 126 -33.65 33.16 23.39
C GLY A 126 -33.17 34.03 22.21
N ASP A 127 -32.06 33.69 21.55
CA ASP A 127 -31.55 34.48 20.43
C ASP A 127 -32.56 34.47 19.26
N SER A 128 -32.82 35.64 18.68
CA SER A 128 -33.55 35.71 17.42
C SER A 128 -32.74 35.06 16.29
N PRO A 129 -33.38 34.61 15.19
CA PRO A 129 -32.66 34.09 14.03
C PRO A 129 -31.63 35.07 13.47
N GLU A 130 -31.96 36.37 13.48
CA GLU A 130 -31.09 37.46 13.04
C GLU A 130 -29.87 37.62 13.95
N LEU A 131 -30.07 37.63 15.26
CA LEU A 131 -28.99 37.71 16.25
C LEU A 131 -28.09 36.46 16.20
N THR A 132 -28.68 35.29 15.98
CA THR A 132 -27.94 34.03 15.80
C THR A 132 -27.04 34.10 14.57
N ALA A 133 -27.56 34.61 13.45
CA ALA A 133 -26.78 34.79 12.22
C ALA A 133 -25.63 35.78 12.42
N GLN A 134 -25.89 36.89 13.12
CA GLN A 134 -24.86 37.89 13.46
C GLN A 134 -23.78 37.30 14.38
N LYS A 135 -24.16 36.65 15.49
CA LYS A 135 -23.24 35.95 16.41
C LYS A 135 -22.40 34.92 15.65
N ASN A 136 -22.99 34.19 14.69
CA ASN A 136 -22.24 33.22 13.89
C ASN A 136 -21.14 33.89 13.06
N LYS A 137 -21.43 35.03 12.41
CA LYS A 137 -20.44 35.82 11.66
C LYS A 137 -19.32 36.35 12.55
N ASP A 138 -19.66 36.85 13.74
CA ASP A 138 -18.70 37.41 14.68
C ASP A 138 -17.83 36.31 15.30
N ARG A 139 -18.38 35.12 15.56
CA ARG A 139 -17.62 33.93 15.98
C ARG A 139 -16.64 33.46 14.91
N ASN A 140 -17.02 33.50 13.63
CA ASN A 140 -16.11 33.17 12.54
C ASN A 140 -14.96 34.18 12.46
N SER A 141 -15.27 35.48 12.65
CA SER A 141 -14.26 36.54 12.69
C SER A 141 -13.30 36.35 13.87
N TRP A 142 -13.82 36.00 15.05
CA TRP A 142 -13.02 35.65 16.23
C TRP A 142 -12.03 34.51 15.95
N ALA A 143 -12.49 33.48 15.22
CA ALA A 143 -11.67 32.32 14.86
C ALA A 143 -10.60 32.60 13.79
N LEU A 144 -10.68 33.73 13.07
CA LEU A 144 -9.69 34.14 12.07
C LEU A 144 -8.65 35.12 12.62
N ASP A 145 -8.95 35.77 13.75
CA ASP A 145 -8.07 36.74 14.37
C ASP A 145 -6.87 36.05 15.04
N MET A 146 -5.66 36.48 14.66
CA MET A 146 -4.41 35.98 15.19
C MET A 146 -4.23 36.29 16.69
N GLN A 147 -4.86 37.34 17.20
CA GLN A 147 -4.77 37.73 18.62
C GLN A 147 -5.48 36.73 19.53
N ASN A 148 -6.46 35.98 19.00
CA ASN A 148 -7.24 35.01 19.77
C ASN A 148 -6.61 33.62 19.78
N LYS A 149 -5.40 33.45 19.25
CA LYS A 149 -4.73 32.14 19.23
C LYS A 149 -4.43 31.68 20.65
N LYS A 150 -4.82 30.43 20.95
CA LYS A 150 -4.54 29.82 22.24
C LYS A 150 -3.02 29.69 22.43
N PRO A 151 -2.46 29.92 23.62
CA PRO A 151 -1.07 29.59 23.90
C PRO A 151 -0.77 28.12 23.56
N ASN A 152 0.37 27.86 22.93
CA ASN A 152 0.77 26.54 22.43
C ASN A 152 -0.13 25.93 21.34
N ALA A 153 -0.99 26.72 20.68
CA ALA A 153 -1.87 26.20 19.63
C ALA A 153 -1.08 25.50 18.50
N LEU A 154 0.04 26.08 18.06
CA LEU A 154 0.87 25.48 17.01
C LEU A 154 1.58 24.21 17.47
N TYR A 155 1.99 24.14 18.75
CA TYR A 155 2.59 22.96 19.35
C TYR A 155 1.62 21.77 19.34
N LEU A 156 0.32 22.01 19.47
CA LEU A 156 -0.71 20.97 19.35
C LEU A 156 -1.09 20.68 17.89
N ALA A 157 -1.20 21.73 17.06
CA ALA A 157 -1.67 21.62 15.69
C ALA A 157 -0.66 20.92 14.78
N ALA A 158 0.63 21.24 14.87
CA ALA A 158 1.64 20.69 13.96
C ALA A 158 1.82 19.15 14.08
N PRO A 159 1.87 18.53 15.28
CA PRO A 159 1.90 17.07 15.40
C PRO A 159 0.62 16.39 14.92
N LYS A 160 -0.55 17.02 15.18
CA LYS A 160 -1.83 16.54 14.66
C LYS A 160 -1.82 16.54 13.14
N LEU A 161 -1.38 17.64 12.54
CA LEU A 161 -1.26 17.79 11.09
C LEU A 161 -0.38 16.72 10.46
N LYS A 162 0.81 16.49 11.03
CA LYS A 162 1.73 15.44 10.56
C LYS A 162 1.07 14.06 10.63
N SER A 163 0.33 13.78 11.69
CA SER A 163 -0.39 12.51 11.86
C SER A 163 -1.48 12.33 10.80
N GLU A 164 -2.30 13.36 10.57
CA GLU A 164 -3.34 13.32 9.52
C GLU A 164 -2.74 13.16 8.13
N ALA A 165 -1.66 13.89 7.81
CA ALA A 165 -0.98 13.78 6.53
C ALA A 165 -0.38 12.36 6.32
N LEU A 166 0.17 11.75 7.38
CA LEU A 166 0.67 10.38 7.33
C LEU A 166 -0.45 9.37 7.09
N LYS A 167 -1.59 9.51 7.79
CA LYS A 167 -2.77 8.65 7.55
C LYS A 167 -3.24 8.75 6.10
N ASN A 168 -3.30 9.96 5.54
CA ASN A 168 -3.72 10.18 4.16
C ASN A 168 -2.73 9.57 3.16
N ALA A 169 -1.41 9.69 3.39
CA ALA A 169 -0.42 9.01 2.57
C ALA A 169 -0.57 7.48 2.63
N ALA A 170 -0.72 6.92 3.83
CA ALA A 170 -0.85 5.49 4.05
C ALA A 170 -2.12 4.91 3.42
N ALA A 171 -3.24 5.64 3.46
CA ALA A 171 -4.49 5.22 2.82
C ALA A 171 -4.35 4.97 1.31
N THR A 172 -3.38 5.61 0.64
CA THR A 172 -3.12 5.35 -0.79
C THR A 172 -2.38 4.03 -1.06
N LEU A 173 -1.81 3.40 -0.04
CA LEU A 173 -1.13 2.10 -0.17
C LEU A 173 -2.13 0.94 -0.29
N GLY A 174 -3.27 1.01 0.42
CA GLY A 174 -4.24 -0.09 0.42
C GLY A 174 -5.43 0.14 1.35
N LYS A 175 -6.44 -0.73 1.21
CA LYS A 175 -7.66 -0.70 2.05
C LYS A 175 -7.36 -0.87 3.52
N VAL A 176 -6.34 -1.66 3.87
CA VAL A 176 -5.92 -1.93 5.27
C VAL A 176 -5.56 -0.65 6.03
N PHE A 177 -5.10 0.38 5.32
CA PHE A 177 -4.78 1.70 5.87
C PHE A 177 -5.95 2.70 5.80
N GLY A 178 -7.12 2.25 5.38
CA GLY A 178 -8.35 3.01 5.45
C GLY A 178 -8.81 3.69 4.16
N ARG A 179 -8.29 3.27 3.00
CA ARG A 179 -8.62 3.84 1.68
C ARG A 179 -10.12 4.00 1.41
N ASP A 180 -10.90 2.99 1.83
CA ASP A 180 -12.32 2.86 1.48
C ASP A 180 -13.28 3.08 2.67
N ILE A 181 -12.78 3.48 3.85
CA ILE A 181 -13.57 3.56 5.10
C ILE A 181 -14.83 4.45 4.97
N ASN A 182 -14.71 5.53 4.21
CA ASN A 182 -15.75 6.55 4.02
C ASN A 182 -16.28 6.61 2.58
N ARG A 183 -15.96 5.61 1.74
CA ARG A 183 -16.52 5.52 0.39
C ARG A 183 -17.93 4.94 0.43
N LYS A 184 -18.78 5.37 -0.51
CA LYS A 184 -20.10 4.76 -0.69
C LYS A 184 -19.91 3.35 -1.24
N LEU A 185 -20.83 2.44 -0.93
CA LEU A 185 -20.76 1.04 -1.38
C LEU A 185 -20.58 0.91 -2.90
N ASP A 186 -21.22 1.80 -3.66
CA ASP A 186 -21.16 1.82 -5.13
C ASP A 186 -19.78 2.26 -5.69
N ASP A 187 -18.91 2.84 -4.84
CA ASP A 187 -17.57 3.32 -5.20
C ASP A 187 -16.45 2.39 -4.67
N VAL A 188 -16.80 1.17 -4.22
CA VAL A 188 -15.84 0.19 -3.66
C VAL A 188 -15.56 -0.94 -4.65
N ASP A 189 -14.39 -0.91 -5.29
CA ASP A 189 -13.89 -2.01 -6.11
C ASP A 189 -13.22 -3.08 -5.25
N ASN A 190 -13.46 -4.36 -5.53
CA ASN A 190 -12.79 -5.47 -4.88
C ASN A 190 -11.55 -5.90 -5.67
N TYR A 191 -10.47 -6.23 -4.96
CA TYR A 191 -9.28 -6.76 -5.59
C TYR A 191 -9.53 -8.20 -6.03
N GLU A 192 -9.35 -8.49 -7.32
CA GLU A 192 -9.39 -9.83 -7.88
C GLU A 192 -7.96 -10.26 -8.23
N SER A 193 -7.57 -11.45 -7.77
CA SER A 193 -6.27 -12.05 -8.12
C SER A 193 -6.30 -12.47 -9.58
N ILE A 194 -5.25 -12.09 -10.31
CA ILE A 194 -5.05 -12.37 -11.73
C ILE A 194 -4.28 -13.70 -11.87
N TYR A 195 -3.39 -14.03 -10.93
CA TYR A 195 -2.63 -15.27 -10.96
C TYR A 195 -3.36 -16.37 -10.18
N THR A 196 -4.01 -17.27 -10.92
CA THR A 196 -4.56 -18.50 -10.32
C THR A 196 -3.44 -19.35 -9.70
N ASP A 197 -3.75 -20.11 -8.64
CA ASP A 197 -2.84 -21.10 -8.05
C ASP A 197 -2.26 -22.10 -9.08
N GLU A 198 -2.91 -22.21 -10.24
CA GLU A 198 -2.40 -22.84 -11.46
C GLU A 198 -1.45 -21.94 -12.24
N ILE A 199 -0.43 -21.37 -11.60
CA ILE A 199 0.81 -21.17 -12.34
C ILE A 199 1.32 -22.59 -12.56
N GLN A 200 0.94 -23.18 -13.69
CA GLN A 200 1.62 -24.37 -14.15
C GLN A 200 3.10 -24.00 -14.18
N VAL A 201 3.88 -24.61 -13.30
CA VAL A 201 5.34 -24.68 -13.41
C VAL A 201 5.63 -25.60 -14.60
N ASN A 202 5.16 -25.19 -15.78
CA ASN A 202 5.19 -25.89 -17.06
C ASN A 202 6.54 -25.75 -17.75
N GLU A 203 7.53 -25.24 -17.04
CA GLU A 203 8.90 -25.28 -17.52
C GLU A 203 9.63 -26.43 -16.84
N VAL A 204 9.26 -27.65 -17.24
CA VAL A 204 10.31 -28.65 -17.44
C VAL A 204 11.06 -28.19 -18.68
N LYS A 205 12.36 -27.86 -18.56
CA LYS A 205 13.18 -27.48 -19.72
C LYS A 205 12.94 -28.50 -20.85
N ALA A 206 12.73 -28.05 -22.09
CA ALA A 206 12.47 -28.94 -23.23
C ALA A 206 13.50 -30.08 -23.36
N GLU A 207 14.76 -29.81 -22.97
CA GLU A 207 15.85 -30.78 -22.88
C GLU A 207 15.56 -31.97 -21.95
N VAL A 208 14.85 -31.74 -20.85
CA VAL A 208 14.47 -32.76 -19.88
C VAL A 208 13.31 -33.60 -20.42
N GLU A 209 12.35 -32.99 -21.10
CA GLU A 209 11.27 -33.72 -21.78
C GLU A 209 11.82 -34.62 -22.89
N GLU A 210 12.81 -34.14 -23.65
CA GLU A 210 13.50 -34.92 -24.67
C GLU A 210 14.26 -36.11 -24.06
N LYS A 211 14.97 -35.90 -22.94
CA LYS A 211 15.63 -36.99 -22.18
C LYS A 211 14.62 -38.04 -21.69
N PHE A 212 13.42 -37.65 -21.26
CA PHE A 212 12.36 -38.60 -20.89
C PHE A 212 11.80 -39.36 -22.10
N ASN A 213 11.68 -38.71 -23.26
CA ASN A 213 11.17 -39.35 -24.48
C ASN A 213 12.15 -40.36 -25.08
N ASN A 214 13.45 -40.07 -25.00
CA ASN A 214 14.52 -40.94 -25.50
C ASN A 214 14.95 -42.05 -24.52
N CYS A 215 14.39 -42.08 -23.31
CA CYS A 215 14.70 -43.09 -22.31
C CYS A 215 14.03 -44.43 -22.65
N THR A 216 14.85 -45.46 -22.91
CA THR A 216 14.38 -46.81 -23.30
C THR A 216 14.55 -47.86 -22.20
N THR A 217 15.31 -47.57 -21.13
CA THR A 217 15.61 -48.52 -20.04
C THR A 217 15.21 -47.96 -18.67
N GLN A 218 14.87 -48.86 -17.75
CA GLN A 218 14.43 -48.49 -16.39
C GLN A 218 15.55 -47.84 -15.56
N GLU A 219 16.82 -48.21 -15.83
CA GLU A 219 18.00 -47.65 -15.17
C GLU A 219 18.26 -46.20 -15.60
N ALA A 220 18.08 -45.88 -16.88
CA ALA A 220 18.23 -44.52 -17.40
C ALA A 220 17.14 -43.58 -16.83
N LEU A 221 15.92 -44.09 -16.61
CA LEU A 221 14.85 -43.33 -15.98
C LEU A 221 15.18 -42.98 -14.53
N ALA A 222 15.76 -43.93 -13.79
CA ALA A 222 16.22 -43.71 -12.41
C ALA A 222 17.41 -42.73 -12.34
N ALA A 223 18.29 -42.74 -13.34
CA ALA A 223 19.39 -41.78 -13.46
C ALA A 223 18.87 -40.35 -13.68
N ILE A 224 17.89 -40.14 -14.57
CA ILE A 224 17.26 -38.83 -14.81
C ILE A 224 16.58 -38.31 -13.53
N TRP A 225 15.90 -39.18 -12.78
CA TRP A 225 15.31 -38.80 -11.50
C TRP A 225 16.36 -38.32 -10.50
N THR A 226 17.54 -38.94 -10.49
CA THR A 226 18.62 -38.62 -9.56
C THR A 226 19.41 -37.36 -9.99
N GLU A 227 19.64 -37.20 -11.29
CA GLU A 227 20.32 -36.05 -11.90
C GLU A 227 19.53 -34.75 -11.65
N TYR A 228 18.20 -34.79 -11.81
CA TYR A 228 17.33 -33.61 -11.66
C TYR A 228 16.61 -33.57 -10.31
N LYS A 229 17.35 -33.77 -9.21
CA LYS A 229 16.81 -33.77 -7.83
C LYS A 229 16.03 -32.50 -7.48
N ALA A 230 16.45 -31.34 -8.01
CA ALA A 230 15.78 -30.05 -7.81
C ALA A 230 14.40 -29.96 -8.48
N LEU A 231 14.12 -30.77 -9.50
CA LEU A 231 12.85 -30.79 -10.24
C LEU A 231 11.88 -31.86 -9.73
N GLN A 232 12.29 -32.70 -8.77
CA GLN A 232 11.43 -33.75 -8.20
C GLN A 232 10.20 -33.20 -7.47
N SER A 233 10.22 -31.94 -7.02
CA SER A 233 9.08 -31.26 -6.43
C SER A 233 8.06 -30.76 -7.47
N ASN A 234 8.43 -30.69 -8.75
CA ASN A 234 7.58 -30.20 -9.83
C ASN A 234 6.49 -31.25 -10.20
N PRO A 235 5.19 -30.86 -10.20
CA PRO A 235 4.09 -31.72 -10.61
C PRO A 235 4.20 -32.33 -12.02
N GLN A 236 4.69 -31.55 -13.01
CA GLN A 236 4.83 -32.01 -14.40
C GLN A 236 5.96 -33.04 -14.53
N PHE A 237 7.10 -32.82 -13.85
CA PHE A 237 8.22 -33.78 -13.80
C PHE A 237 7.79 -35.11 -13.18
N LYS A 238 7.01 -35.08 -12.10
CA LYS A 238 6.42 -36.30 -11.50
C LYS A 238 5.50 -37.03 -12.46
N LYS A 239 4.67 -36.30 -13.23
CA LYS A 239 3.73 -36.84 -14.21
C LYS A 239 4.46 -37.49 -15.40
N LEU A 240 5.51 -36.85 -15.90
CA LEU A 240 6.36 -37.40 -16.97
C LEU A 240 7.08 -38.68 -16.52
N PHE A 241 7.67 -38.65 -15.31
CA PHE A 241 8.33 -39.81 -14.73
C PHE A 241 7.36 -40.98 -14.51
N SER A 242 6.17 -40.74 -13.95
CA SER A 242 5.18 -41.79 -13.72
C SER A 242 4.63 -42.37 -15.03
N SER A 243 4.37 -41.52 -16.02
CA SER A 243 3.91 -41.93 -17.35
C SER A 243 4.96 -42.80 -18.06
N LYS A 244 6.24 -42.40 -18.06
CA LYS A 244 7.32 -43.20 -18.66
C LYS A 244 7.61 -44.48 -17.89
N LYS A 245 7.55 -44.46 -16.56
CA LYS A 245 7.66 -45.67 -15.73
C LYS A 245 6.58 -46.69 -16.08
N ALA A 246 5.33 -46.25 -16.26
CA ALA A 246 4.23 -47.12 -16.66
C ALA A 246 4.41 -47.69 -18.08
N GLN A 247 4.94 -46.90 -19.03
CA GLN A 247 5.25 -47.36 -20.38
C GLN A 247 6.38 -48.41 -20.41
N LEU A 248 7.41 -48.25 -19.58
CA LEU A 248 8.54 -49.17 -19.51
C LEU A 248 8.26 -50.42 -18.67
N SER A 249 7.28 -50.40 -17.77
CA SER A 249 6.84 -51.59 -17.03
C SER A 249 5.89 -52.50 -17.81
N PHE A 250 5.36 -52.03 -18.94
CA PHE A 250 4.44 -52.77 -19.82
C PHE A 250 5.13 -53.38 -21.06
N LYS A 251 6.43 -53.13 -21.24
CA LYS A 251 7.30 -53.76 -22.25
C LYS A 251 8.13 -54.85 -21.61
#